data_AF-A0A657B185-F1
#
_entry.id   AF-A0A657B185-F1
#
_cell.length_a   1.000
_cell.length_b   1.000
_cell.length_c   1.000
_cell.angle_alpha   90.00
_cell.angle_beta   90.00
_cell.angle_gamma   90.00
#
_symmetry.space_group_name_H-M   'P 1'
#
loop_
_entity.id
_entity.type
_entity.pdbx_description
1 polymer ?
#
loop_
_entity_poly.entity_id
_entity_poly.type
_entity_poly.pdbx_seq_one_letter_code
_entity_poly.pdbx_strand_id
1 'polypeptide(L)'
;VEVIGDDLNGYVLEDVAIDYLEQTPKASLDPNNILDAEGIKKITALTAEQNVRTNILEQDEALAIKKKNVETVEAMLELERQQADAEEKQKREIATISAREQAETKKVQEEERKKAEATTIQVEQDLQVQKENQQREIEVAEQNRQRAVAIEEEKVTRARDLEIVSREREVELQKIEAEKAVEIEKKEIANVIRERVAVDKTVAIEEERIKEVREVSEADRAKQTQVLAAEAKAEEDKVKQVKAAEAEELSAKHKSVEITTIAQAELEAAAKEADAKKKLAEGTQAERAAPGLADAKVQEAKAVALEKEGVAEATVIRAKGDAEADALLGTGKAEADVTAAQGDAEAKAARELGLAGAEVTREQFKAEADGLVDKFEAMNTMSEDAREHEEFRMSLETALKEALAAIDAGKDIARENAEVLAVALQKAKIDIVGGEDHFFNNFAKSLSIGKAVDGLADKSDTISSLVNRLIEGKKPTVVENEEA
;
A
#
# COMPACT_ATOMS: atom_id res chain seq x y z
N VAL A 1 -65.45 -91.10 23.62
CA VAL A 1 -66.75 -91.61 24.08
C VAL A 1 -67.40 -92.22 22.87
N GLU A 2 -67.61 -93.53 22.89
CA GLU A 2 -68.44 -94.20 21.89
C GLU A 2 -69.88 -93.78 22.18
N VAL A 3 -70.52 -93.07 21.25
CA VAL A 3 -71.96 -92.80 21.31
C VAL A 3 -72.59 -93.37 20.05
N ILE A 4 -73.57 -94.21 20.32
CA ILE A 4 -74.43 -94.97 19.42
C ILE A 4 -75.36 -94.00 18.66
N GLY A 5 -75.63 -94.34 17.40
CA GLY A 5 -76.42 -93.64 16.37
C GLY A 5 -77.40 -92.54 16.76
N ASP A 6 -77.43 -91.49 15.94
CA ASP A 6 -78.61 -90.67 15.67
C ASP A 6 -78.59 -90.18 14.20
N ASP A 7 -79.21 -90.98 13.33
CA ASP A 7 -79.81 -90.51 12.08
C ASP A 7 -80.93 -89.53 12.44
N LEU A 8 -80.64 -88.23 12.56
CA LEU A 8 -81.65 -87.17 12.64
C LEU A 8 -81.11 -85.88 12.02
N ASN A 9 -81.82 -85.38 11.00
CA ASN A 9 -81.57 -84.09 10.35
C ASN A 9 -81.74 -82.94 11.37
N GLY A 10 -80.64 -82.38 11.86
CA GLY A 10 -80.63 -81.18 12.70
C GLY A 10 -79.33 -80.41 12.56
N TYR A 11 -79.39 -79.07 12.64
CA TYR A 11 -78.21 -78.21 12.70
C TYR A 11 -77.57 -78.30 14.09
N VAL A 12 -76.34 -78.80 14.16
CA VAL A 12 -75.50 -78.75 15.36
C VAL A 12 -74.65 -77.48 15.27
N LEU A 13 -74.74 -76.62 16.30
CA LEU A 13 -73.84 -75.47 16.45
C LEU A 13 -72.52 -75.97 17.05
N GLU A 14 -71.53 -76.16 16.20
CA GLU A 14 -70.14 -76.34 16.62
C GLU A 14 -69.47 -74.97 16.77
N ASP A 15 -68.94 -74.72 17.96
CA ASP A 15 -68.12 -73.54 18.21
C ASP A 15 -66.70 -73.84 17.73
N VAL A 16 -66.35 -73.35 16.53
CA VAL A 16 -65.05 -73.57 15.90
C VAL A 16 -64.20 -72.32 16.08
N ALA A 17 -63.19 -72.43 16.94
CA ALA A 17 -62.17 -71.40 17.05
C ALA A 17 -61.16 -71.55 15.90
N ILE A 18 -61.01 -70.50 15.09
CA ILE A 18 -59.97 -70.43 14.06
C ILE A 18 -58.66 -70.08 14.77
N ASP A 19 -57.77 -71.07 14.93
CA ASP A 19 -56.47 -70.89 15.60
C ASP A 19 -55.46 -70.14 14.70
N TYR A 20 -55.61 -70.27 13.38
CA TYR A 20 -54.72 -69.66 12.40
C TYR A 20 -55.46 -69.38 11.09
N LEU A 21 -55.39 -68.13 10.65
CA LEU A 21 -55.96 -67.68 9.38
C LEU A 21 -54.85 -67.02 8.57
N GLU A 22 -54.37 -67.73 7.56
CA GLU A 22 -53.47 -67.19 6.56
C GLU A 22 -54.02 -67.41 5.15
N GLN A 23 -53.46 -66.66 4.20
CA GLN A 23 -53.81 -66.79 2.80
C GLN A 23 -53.38 -68.16 2.27
N THR A 24 -54.28 -68.81 1.53
CA THR A 24 -53.97 -70.07 0.84
C THR A 24 -52.77 -69.88 -0.09
N PRO A 25 -51.74 -70.75 -0.01
CA PRO A 25 -50.58 -70.68 -0.89
C PRO A 25 -51.00 -70.73 -2.36
N LYS A 26 -50.36 -69.92 -3.20
CA LYS A 26 -50.66 -69.83 -4.64
C LYS A 26 -50.59 -71.18 -5.38
N ALA A 27 -49.77 -72.11 -4.90
CA ALA A 27 -49.64 -73.46 -5.47
C ALA A 27 -50.86 -74.36 -5.24
N SER A 28 -51.72 -74.02 -4.28
CA SER A 28 -52.91 -74.79 -3.91
C SER A 28 -54.21 -74.23 -4.51
N LEU A 29 -54.14 -73.17 -5.32
CA LEU A 29 -55.27 -72.54 -6.00
C LEU A 29 -55.43 -73.12 -7.42
N ASP A 30 -56.67 -73.43 -7.85
CA ASP A 30 -56.92 -73.96 -9.19
C ASP A 30 -57.11 -72.83 -10.22
N PRO A 31 -56.24 -72.70 -11.25
CA PRO A 31 -56.37 -71.67 -12.27
C PRO A 31 -57.66 -71.74 -13.10
N ASN A 32 -58.36 -72.87 -13.11
CA ASN A 32 -59.60 -73.06 -13.86
C ASN A 32 -60.85 -72.71 -13.04
N ASN A 33 -60.73 -72.43 -11.74
CA ASN A 33 -61.81 -71.94 -10.90
C ASN A 33 -61.84 -70.40 -10.94
N ILE A 34 -63.01 -69.82 -11.17
CA ILE A 34 -63.16 -68.37 -11.37
C ILE A 34 -62.74 -67.55 -10.13
N LEU A 35 -63.04 -68.04 -8.92
CA LEU A 35 -62.69 -67.34 -7.68
C LEU A 35 -61.18 -67.42 -7.40
N ASP A 36 -60.59 -68.60 -7.62
CA ASP A 36 -59.16 -68.81 -7.45
C ASP A 36 -58.34 -68.03 -8.48
N ALA A 37 -58.80 -67.93 -9.73
CA ALA A 37 -58.15 -67.15 -10.79
C ALA A 37 -58.11 -65.64 -10.48
N GLU A 38 -59.21 -65.07 -9.96
CA GLU A 38 -59.22 -63.68 -9.48
C GLU A 38 -58.30 -63.49 -8.26
N GLY A 39 -58.30 -64.45 -7.34
CA GLY A 39 -57.38 -64.49 -6.21
C GLY A 39 -55.91 -64.48 -6.64
N ILE A 40 -55.52 -65.38 -7.54
CA ILE A 40 -54.17 -65.46 -8.10
C ILE A 40 -53.77 -64.14 -8.78
N LYS A 41 -54.67 -63.53 -9.56
CA LYS A 41 -54.44 -62.24 -10.22
C LYS A 41 -54.18 -61.14 -9.19
N LYS A 42 -55.02 -61.04 -8.16
CA LYS A 42 -54.90 -59.99 -7.13
C LYS A 42 -53.65 -60.17 -6.28
N ILE A 43 -53.34 -61.40 -5.86
CA ILE A 43 -52.12 -61.74 -5.13
C ILE A 43 -50.90 -61.35 -5.96
N THR A 44 -50.83 -61.80 -7.21
CA THR A 44 -49.69 -61.52 -8.09
C THR A 44 -49.49 -60.01 -8.31
N ALA A 45 -50.58 -59.26 -8.49
CA ALA A 45 -50.52 -57.80 -8.64
C ALA A 45 -49.99 -57.11 -7.37
N LEU A 46 -50.52 -57.46 -6.20
CA LEU A 46 -50.07 -56.88 -4.92
C LEU A 46 -48.64 -57.27 -4.60
N THR A 47 -48.25 -58.53 -4.80
CA THR A 47 -46.87 -58.99 -4.58
C THR A 47 -45.89 -58.29 -5.54
N ALA A 48 -46.25 -58.09 -6.81
CA ALA A 48 -45.42 -57.35 -7.75
C ALA A 48 -45.25 -55.89 -7.33
N GLU A 49 -46.33 -55.23 -6.91
CA GLU A 49 -46.28 -53.85 -6.42
C GLU A 49 -45.40 -53.72 -5.17
N GLN A 50 -45.53 -54.65 -4.22
CA GLN A 50 -44.67 -54.65 -3.03
C GLN A 50 -43.21 -54.93 -3.37
N ASN A 51 -42.92 -55.88 -4.26
CA ASN A 51 -41.54 -56.15 -4.69
C ASN A 51 -40.88 -54.94 -5.37
N VAL A 52 -41.64 -54.20 -6.19
CA VAL A 52 -41.15 -52.95 -6.79
C VAL A 52 -40.87 -51.90 -5.71
N ARG A 53 -41.77 -51.73 -4.74
CA ARG A 53 -41.54 -50.79 -3.62
C ARG A 53 -40.34 -51.19 -2.77
N THR A 54 -40.20 -52.46 -2.44
CA THR A 54 -39.03 -52.99 -1.70
C THR A 54 -37.75 -52.71 -2.47
N ASN A 55 -37.71 -52.97 -3.78
CA ASN A 55 -36.53 -52.70 -4.59
C ASN A 55 -36.19 -51.21 -4.66
N ILE A 56 -37.19 -50.33 -4.78
CA ILE A 56 -36.98 -48.87 -4.74
C ILE A 56 -36.35 -48.46 -3.41
N LEU A 57 -36.89 -48.93 -2.28
CA LEU A 57 -36.35 -48.63 -0.95
C LEU A 57 -34.91 -49.14 -0.78
N GLU A 58 -34.61 -50.36 -1.25
CA GLU A 58 -33.25 -50.92 -1.22
C GLU A 58 -32.27 -50.09 -2.06
N GLN A 59 -32.68 -49.64 -3.25
CA GLN A 59 -31.84 -48.80 -4.12
C GLN A 59 -31.65 -47.39 -3.53
N ASP A 60 -32.70 -46.80 -2.95
CA ASP A 60 -32.63 -45.50 -2.29
C ASP A 60 -31.74 -45.54 -1.05
N GLU A 61 -31.83 -46.61 -0.25
CA GLU A 61 -30.93 -46.85 0.87
C GLU A 61 -29.47 -46.95 0.39
N ALA A 62 -29.20 -47.78 -0.62
CA ALA A 62 -27.86 -47.95 -1.18
C ALA A 62 -27.30 -46.62 -1.74
N LEU A 63 -28.15 -45.82 -2.40
CA LEU A 63 -27.78 -44.51 -2.92
C LEU A 63 -27.48 -43.53 -1.78
N ALA A 64 -28.29 -43.49 -0.72
CA ALA A 64 -28.09 -42.63 0.43
C ALA A 64 -26.80 -42.96 1.18
N ILE A 65 -26.52 -44.25 1.38
CA ILE A 65 -25.24 -44.72 1.97
C ILE A 65 -24.07 -44.29 1.11
N LYS A 66 -24.15 -44.50 -0.22
CA LYS A 66 -23.07 -44.15 -1.14
C LYS A 66 -22.82 -42.64 -1.18
N LYS A 67 -23.87 -41.81 -1.21
CA LYS A 67 -23.76 -40.35 -1.12
C LYS A 67 -23.06 -39.92 0.16
N LYS A 68 -23.50 -40.44 1.31
CA LYS A 68 -22.90 -40.11 2.61
C LYS A 68 -21.43 -40.54 2.70
N ASN A 69 -21.08 -41.69 2.12
CA ASN A 69 -19.69 -42.14 2.04
C ASN A 69 -18.83 -41.21 1.18
N VAL A 70 -19.32 -40.78 0.02
CA VAL A 70 -18.61 -39.82 -0.84
C VAL A 70 -18.43 -38.48 -0.12
N GLU A 71 -19.49 -37.93 0.46
CA GLU A 71 -19.44 -36.69 1.25
C GLU A 71 -18.44 -36.79 2.41
N THR A 72 -18.42 -37.94 3.11
CA THR A 72 -17.47 -38.17 4.22
C THR A 72 -16.03 -38.22 3.72
N VAL A 73 -15.78 -38.88 2.59
CA VAL A 73 -14.43 -38.93 1.99
C VAL A 73 -13.98 -37.56 1.50
N GLU A 74 -14.86 -36.80 0.85
CA GLU A 74 -14.57 -35.42 0.42
C GLU A 74 -14.24 -34.52 1.62
N ALA A 75 -15.04 -34.59 2.69
CA ALA A 75 -14.80 -33.85 3.92
C ALA A 75 -13.47 -34.27 4.60
N MET A 76 -13.16 -35.58 4.63
CA MET A 76 -11.89 -36.07 5.16
C MET A 76 -10.70 -35.55 4.35
N LEU A 77 -10.75 -35.63 3.02
CA LEU A 77 -9.68 -35.13 2.14
C LEU A 77 -9.50 -33.62 2.26
N GLU A 78 -10.59 -32.86 2.45
CA GLU A 78 -10.50 -31.43 2.68
C GLU A 78 -9.85 -31.09 4.03
N LEU A 79 -10.20 -31.82 5.09
CA LEU A 79 -9.55 -31.68 6.40
C LEU A 79 -8.07 -32.08 6.34
N GLU A 80 -7.71 -33.15 5.64
CA GLU A 80 -6.31 -33.55 5.42
C GLU A 80 -5.53 -32.47 4.65
N ARG A 81 -6.13 -31.88 3.61
CA ARG A 81 -5.53 -30.75 2.89
C ARG A 81 -5.32 -29.56 3.83
N GLN A 82 -6.32 -29.21 4.64
CA GLN A 82 -6.20 -28.11 5.61
C GLN A 82 -5.12 -28.37 6.65
N GLN A 83 -5.00 -29.62 7.14
CA GLN A 83 -3.95 -30.02 8.07
C GLN A 83 -2.57 -29.88 7.41
N ALA A 84 -2.38 -30.42 6.20
CA ALA A 84 -1.11 -30.33 5.47
C ALA A 84 -0.71 -28.87 5.20
N ASP A 85 -1.65 -28.03 4.78
CA ASP A 85 -1.41 -26.59 4.57
C ASP A 85 -1.03 -25.87 5.88
N ALA A 86 -1.67 -26.22 6.99
CA ALA A 86 -1.36 -25.66 8.30
C ALA A 86 0.02 -26.10 8.80
N GLU A 87 0.38 -27.38 8.63
CA GLU A 87 1.69 -27.92 8.99
C GLU A 87 2.82 -27.27 8.17
N GLU A 88 2.64 -27.10 6.86
CA GLU A 88 3.64 -26.44 6.00
C GLU A 88 3.76 -24.94 6.31
N LYS A 89 2.64 -24.26 6.60
CA LYS A 89 2.68 -22.87 7.11
C LYS A 89 3.47 -22.78 8.41
N GLN A 90 3.20 -23.67 9.37
CA GLN A 90 3.90 -23.71 10.64
C GLN A 90 5.40 -23.99 10.43
N LYS A 91 5.78 -24.95 9.59
CA LYS A 91 7.19 -25.22 9.25
C LYS A 91 7.87 -24.00 8.64
N ARG A 92 7.19 -23.30 7.71
CA ARG A 92 7.72 -22.08 7.09
C ARG A 92 7.90 -20.96 8.10
N GLU A 93 6.94 -20.77 9.00
CA GLU A 93 7.02 -19.77 10.07
C GLU A 93 8.16 -20.08 11.04
N ILE A 94 8.27 -21.32 11.50
CA ILE A 94 9.39 -21.77 12.36
C ILE A 94 10.73 -21.56 11.65
N ALA A 95 10.85 -21.93 10.37
CA ALA A 95 12.07 -21.74 9.60
C ALA A 95 12.43 -20.26 9.44
N THR A 96 11.43 -19.40 9.20
CA THR A 96 11.62 -17.95 9.08
C THR A 96 12.05 -17.32 10.41
N ILE A 97 11.38 -17.68 11.51
CA ILE A 97 11.74 -17.23 12.86
C ILE A 97 13.13 -17.72 13.22
N SER A 98 13.43 -19.00 13.03
CA SER A 98 14.75 -19.59 13.29
C SER A 98 15.85 -18.88 12.48
N ALA A 99 15.63 -18.62 11.20
CA ALA A 99 16.58 -17.90 10.36
C ALA A 99 16.81 -16.45 10.85
N ARG A 100 15.73 -15.77 11.28
CA ARG A 100 15.81 -14.41 11.83
C ARG A 100 16.57 -14.39 13.16
N GLU A 101 16.23 -15.27 14.09
CA GLU A 101 16.90 -15.39 15.39
C GLU A 101 18.38 -15.76 15.23
N GLN A 102 18.71 -16.66 14.30
CA GLN A 102 20.11 -16.98 13.98
C GLN A 102 20.87 -15.79 13.39
N ALA A 103 20.24 -14.99 12.52
CA ALA A 103 20.85 -13.80 11.95
C ALA A 103 21.09 -12.72 13.02
N GLU A 104 20.12 -12.46 13.88
CA GLU A 104 20.27 -11.54 15.01
C GLU A 104 21.32 -12.04 16.01
N THR A 105 21.31 -13.33 16.35
CA THR A 105 22.34 -13.94 17.21
C THR A 105 23.73 -13.74 16.63
N LYS A 106 23.93 -14.00 15.33
CA LYS A 106 25.23 -13.77 14.67
C LYS A 106 25.62 -12.31 14.68
N LYS A 107 24.68 -11.40 14.43
CA LYS A 107 24.94 -9.96 14.48
C LYS A 107 25.40 -9.52 15.86
N VAL A 108 24.71 -9.95 16.91
CA VAL A 108 25.08 -9.68 18.31
C VAL A 108 26.44 -10.30 18.64
N GLN A 109 26.71 -11.53 18.21
CA GLN A 109 28.02 -12.18 18.40
C GLN A 109 29.16 -11.38 17.75
N GLU A 110 28.98 -10.91 16.51
CA GLU A 110 29.99 -10.10 15.82
C GLU A 110 30.12 -8.69 16.43
N GLU A 111 29.04 -8.09 16.92
CA GLU A 111 29.09 -6.81 17.65
C GLU A 111 29.86 -6.94 18.98
N GLU A 112 29.57 -7.98 19.77
CA GLU A 112 30.30 -8.25 21.01
C GLU A 112 31.77 -8.60 20.73
N ARG A 113 32.05 -9.36 19.66
CA ARG A 113 33.42 -9.64 19.21
C ARG A 113 34.16 -8.36 18.81
N LYS A 114 33.53 -7.49 18.02
CA LYS A 114 34.11 -6.19 17.63
C LYS A 114 34.41 -5.33 18.84
N LYS A 115 33.52 -5.31 19.84
CA LYS A 115 33.72 -4.57 21.09
C LYS A 115 34.87 -5.14 21.92
N ALA A 116 34.97 -6.47 22.01
CA ALA A 116 36.09 -7.14 22.67
C ALA A 116 37.42 -6.83 21.97
N GLU A 117 37.49 -7.01 20.64
CA GLU A 117 38.69 -6.72 19.85
C GLU A 117 39.08 -5.24 19.91
N ALA A 118 38.12 -4.31 19.84
CA ALA A 118 38.39 -2.88 19.99
C ALA A 118 38.98 -2.55 21.37
N THR A 119 38.47 -3.18 22.43
CA THR A 119 39.02 -3.02 23.78
C THR A 119 40.44 -3.58 23.87
N THR A 120 40.70 -4.74 23.26
CA THR A 120 42.05 -5.32 23.19
C THR A 120 43.02 -4.40 22.45
N ILE A 121 42.63 -3.85 21.30
CA ILE A 121 43.46 -2.93 20.52
C ILE A 121 43.76 -1.67 21.33
N GLN A 122 42.76 -1.11 22.01
CA GLN A 122 42.95 0.09 22.85
C GLN A 122 43.95 -0.19 23.98
N VAL A 123 43.78 -1.31 24.70
CA VAL A 123 44.70 -1.71 25.77
C VAL A 123 46.12 -1.94 25.23
N GLU A 124 46.25 -2.55 24.06
CA GLU A 124 47.55 -2.80 23.42
C GLU A 124 48.23 -1.49 22.97
N GLN A 125 47.47 -0.55 22.41
CA GLN A 125 47.95 0.80 22.08
C GLN A 125 48.42 1.55 23.34
N ASP A 126 47.62 1.55 24.40
CA ASP A 126 47.97 2.21 25.66
C ASP A 126 49.23 1.58 26.28
N LEU A 127 49.35 0.25 26.25
CA LEU A 127 50.56 -0.47 26.68
C LEU A 127 51.78 -0.12 25.82
N GLN A 128 51.62 -0.01 24.50
CA GLN A 128 52.71 0.40 23.60
C GLN A 128 53.17 1.82 23.90
N VAL A 129 52.25 2.77 24.03
CA VAL A 129 52.57 4.17 24.38
C VAL A 129 53.27 4.23 25.73
N GLN A 130 52.82 3.48 26.73
CA GLN A 130 53.50 3.44 28.03
C GLN A 130 54.89 2.81 27.94
N LYS A 131 55.08 1.74 27.17
CA LYS A 131 56.40 1.15 26.93
C LYS A 131 57.33 2.13 26.22
N GLU A 132 56.85 2.84 25.20
CA GLU A 132 57.63 3.83 24.47
C GLU A 132 58.00 5.02 25.36
N ASN A 133 57.06 5.51 26.19
CA ASN A 133 57.33 6.53 27.19
C ASN A 133 58.36 6.06 28.22
N GLN A 134 58.22 4.84 28.74
CA GLN A 134 59.21 4.25 29.67
C GLN A 134 60.59 4.16 29.02
N GLN A 135 60.66 3.73 27.76
CA GLN A 135 61.91 3.62 27.02
C GLN A 135 62.55 4.99 26.77
N ARG A 136 61.73 6.00 26.47
CA ARG A 136 62.16 7.40 26.36
C ARG A 136 62.67 7.96 27.69
N GLU A 137 62.02 7.63 28.81
CA GLU A 137 62.50 8.02 30.14
C GLU A 137 63.84 7.37 30.48
N ILE A 138 64.02 6.09 30.15
CA ILE A 138 65.29 5.38 30.31
C ILE A 138 66.37 6.05 29.45
N GLU A 139 66.08 6.36 28.19
CA GLU A 139 67.03 7.00 27.28
C GLU A 139 67.41 8.41 27.73
N VAL A 140 66.44 9.22 28.20
CA VAL A 140 66.70 10.54 28.78
C VAL A 140 67.53 10.43 30.06
N ALA A 141 67.23 9.46 30.93
CA ALA A 141 68.02 9.21 32.13
C ALA A 141 69.44 8.77 31.80
N GLU A 142 69.62 7.93 30.77
CA GLU A 142 70.92 7.49 30.29
C GLU A 142 71.72 8.64 29.67
N GLN A 143 71.10 9.47 28.82
CA GLN A 143 71.72 10.67 28.28
C GLN A 143 72.08 11.67 29.38
N ASN A 144 71.22 11.86 30.38
CA ASN A 144 71.53 12.72 31.53
C ASN A 144 72.69 12.16 32.35
N ARG A 145 72.77 10.83 32.54
CA ARG A 145 73.93 10.17 33.17
C ARG A 145 75.20 10.39 32.35
N GLN A 146 75.15 10.20 31.04
CA GLN A 146 76.29 10.43 30.14
C GLN A 146 76.74 11.89 30.17
N ARG A 147 75.81 12.85 30.15
CA ARG A 147 76.11 14.28 30.31
C ARG A 147 76.74 14.58 31.66
N ALA A 148 76.23 14.00 32.75
CA ALA A 148 76.79 14.19 34.08
C ALA A 148 78.23 13.65 34.17
N VAL A 149 78.50 12.47 33.59
CA VAL A 149 79.86 11.91 33.49
C VAL A 149 80.76 12.82 32.66
N ALA A 150 80.30 13.28 31.48
CA ALA A 150 81.08 14.17 30.63
C ALA A 150 81.39 15.53 31.30
N ILE A 151 80.45 16.08 32.07
CA ILE A 151 80.66 17.31 32.84
C ILE A 151 81.69 17.09 33.95
N GLU A 152 81.63 15.96 34.66
CA GLU A 152 82.63 15.64 35.67
C GLU A 152 84.01 15.38 35.04
N GLU A 153 84.09 14.71 33.90
CA GLU A 153 85.33 14.58 33.13
C GLU A 153 85.88 15.95 32.71
N GLU A 154 85.05 16.85 32.17
CA GLU A 154 85.47 18.19 31.80
C GLU A 154 85.94 19.00 33.02
N LYS A 155 85.25 18.89 34.17
CA LYS A 155 85.68 19.53 35.42
C LYS A 155 87.01 19.00 35.91
N VAL A 156 87.24 17.68 35.85
CA VAL A 156 88.52 17.06 36.21
C VAL A 156 89.62 17.54 35.26
N THR A 157 89.33 17.62 33.97
CA THR A 157 90.28 18.11 32.95
C THR A 157 90.62 19.58 33.20
N ARG A 158 89.61 20.43 33.43
CA ARG A 158 89.77 21.85 33.76
C ARG A 158 90.53 22.07 35.07
N ALA A 159 90.28 21.24 36.09
CA ALA A 159 91.02 21.28 37.35
C ALA A 159 92.49 20.89 37.15
N ARG A 160 92.75 19.87 36.33
CA ARG A 160 94.11 19.43 35.96
C ARG A 160 94.85 20.51 35.16
N ASP A 161 94.17 21.16 34.21
CA ASP A 161 94.75 22.25 33.42
C ASP A 161 95.04 23.49 34.30
N LEU A 162 94.14 23.80 35.25
CA LEU A 162 94.38 24.86 36.23
C LEU A 162 95.57 24.55 37.15
N GLU A 163 95.74 23.30 37.57
CA GLU A 163 96.90 22.85 38.35
C GLU A 163 98.20 22.93 37.54
N ILE A 164 98.15 22.58 36.25
CA ILE A 164 99.28 22.75 35.33
C ILE A 164 99.63 24.23 35.20
N VAL A 165 98.65 25.11 34.97
CA VAL A 165 98.86 26.57 34.87
C VAL A 165 99.37 27.14 36.20
N SER A 166 98.87 26.70 37.35
CA SER A 166 99.38 27.17 38.64
C SER A 166 100.82 26.70 38.88
N ARG A 167 101.15 25.46 38.50
CA ARG A 167 102.51 24.92 38.60
C ARG A 167 103.46 25.64 37.64
N GLU A 168 103.04 25.90 36.40
CA GLU A 168 103.81 26.67 35.43
C GLU A 168 104.03 28.10 35.92
N ARG A 169 103.00 28.74 36.48
CA ARG A 169 103.12 30.06 37.09
C ARG A 169 104.05 30.08 38.30
N GLU A 170 104.03 29.06 39.16
CA GLU A 170 104.99 28.92 40.26
C GLU A 170 106.42 28.71 39.76
N VAL A 171 106.61 27.84 38.76
CA VAL A 171 107.92 27.61 38.12
C VAL A 171 108.42 28.87 37.43
N GLU A 172 107.54 29.64 36.79
CA GLU A 172 107.87 30.90 36.12
C GLU A 172 108.17 32.01 37.13
N LEU A 173 107.44 32.10 38.25
CA LEU A 173 107.77 32.98 39.37
C LEU A 173 109.12 32.63 40.00
N GLN A 174 109.43 31.35 40.19
CA GLN A 174 110.75 30.90 40.67
C GLN A 174 111.85 31.19 39.67
N LYS A 175 111.60 31.04 38.36
CA LYS A 175 112.54 31.47 37.31
C LYS A 175 112.74 32.98 37.33
N ILE A 176 111.68 33.78 37.51
CA ILE A 176 111.77 35.24 37.63
C ILE A 176 112.54 35.63 38.89
N GLU A 177 112.34 34.95 40.03
CA GLU A 177 113.14 35.17 41.24
C GLU A 177 114.61 34.80 41.03
N ALA A 178 114.89 33.68 40.35
CA ALA A 178 116.23 33.28 39.99
C ALA A 178 116.89 34.28 39.02
N GLU A 179 116.17 34.74 38.00
CA GLU A 179 116.62 35.77 37.06
C GLU A 179 116.82 37.11 37.77
N LYS A 180 115.93 37.49 38.68
CA LYS A 180 116.06 38.70 39.51
C LYS A 180 117.25 38.62 40.45
N ALA A 181 117.55 37.45 41.02
CA ALA A 181 118.77 37.22 41.80
C ALA A 181 120.03 37.36 40.92
N VAL A 182 120.02 36.78 39.71
CA VAL A 182 121.09 36.94 38.72
C VAL A 182 121.21 38.40 38.25
N GLU A 183 120.11 39.14 38.13
CA GLU A 183 120.08 40.53 37.71
C GLU A 183 120.54 41.48 38.82
N ILE A 184 120.30 41.15 40.09
CA ILE A 184 120.87 41.82 41.26
C ILE A 184 122.39 41.63 41.31
N GLU A 185 122.89 40.41 41.10
CA GLU A 185 124.33 40.16 40.99
C GLU A 185 124.94 40.87 39.77
N LYS A 186 124.25 40.90 38.62
CA LYS A 186 124.67 41.71 37.46
C LYS A 186 124.64 43.21 37.74
N LYS A 187 123.71 43.70 38.58
CA LYS A 187 123.68 45.10 39.06
C LYS A 187 124.86 45.40 39.98
N GLU A 188 125.28 44.47 40.82
CA GLU A 188 126.49 44.61 41.64
C GLU A 188 127.76 44.62 40.78
N ILE A 189 127.85 43.75 39.77
CA ILE A 189 128.93 43.77 38.77
C ILE A 189 128.92 45.11 37.98
N ALA A 190 127.75 45.62 37.61
CA ALA A 190 127.61 46.91 36.93
C ALA A 190 127.94 48.11 37.84
N ASN A 191 127.74 48.01 39.16
CA ASN A 191 128.13 49.05 40.11
C ASN A 191 129.66 49.09 40.32
N VAL A 192 130.34 47.94 40.29
CA VAL A 192 131.81 47.87 40.27
C VAL A 192 132.40 48.42 38.97
N ILE A 193 131.69 48.29 37.85
CA ILE A 193 132.09 48.89 36.56
C ILE A 193 131.81 50.42 36.56
N ARG A 194 130.76 50.89 37.23
CA ARG A 194 130.48 52.34 37.39
C ARG A 194 131.48 53.07 38.27
N GLU A 195 132.13 52.40 39.22
CA GLU A 195 133.21 53.00 40.04
C GLU A 195 134.58 53.00 39.34
N ARG A 196 134.71 52.39 38.16
CA ARG A 196 135.95 52.41 37.35
C ARG A 196 135.86 53.12 36.01
N VAL A 197 134.71 53.75 35.72
CA VAL A 197 134.51 54.62 34.54
C VAL A 197 133.95 55.97 34.98
N ALA A 198 134.48 56.47 36.09
CA ALA A 198 134.21 57.81 36.59
C ALA A 198 135.53 58.56 36.79
N VAL A 199 136.36 58.63 35.74
CA VAL A 199 137.34 59.67 35.41
C VAL A 199 137.79 59.38 33.97
N ASP A 200 138.04 60.43 33.19
CA ASP A 200 138.44 60.42 31.78
C ASP A 200 137.35 60.18 30.74
N LYS A 201 136.43 61.14 30.65
CA LYS A 201 136.30 61.99 29.44
C LYS A 201 135.16 62.99 29.63
N THR A 202 135.39 63.95 30.50
CA THR A 202 134.81 65.28 30.31
C THR A 202 135.57 65.98 29.20
N VAL A 203 134.82 66.70 28.38
CA VAL A 203 135.25 67.59 27.28
C VAL A 203 135.42 66.89 25.92
N ALA A 204 134.42 67.17 25.06
CA ALA A 204 134.47 67.24 23.58
C ALA A 204 133.43 66.41 22.79
N ILE A 205 132.31 65.96 23.37
CA ILE A 205 131.17 65.41 22.59
C ILE A 205 129.83 65.87 23.18
N GLU A 206 129.68 67.16 23.45
CA GLU A 206 128.39 67.77 23.83
C GLU A 206 128.07 69.04 23.03
N GLU A 207 128.44 69.05 21.75
CA GLU A 207 128.02 70.13 20.85
C GLU A 207 127.36 69.66 19.55
N GLU A 208 127.23 68.35 19.28
CA GLU A 208 126.53 67.88 18.06
C GLU A 208 125.21 67.11 18.29
N ARG A 209 124.88 66.65 19.51
CA ARG A 209 123.63 65.90 19.76
C ARG A 209 122.40 66.76 20.08
N ILE A 210 122.52 68.09 20.09
CA ILE A 210 121.42 69.01 20.44
C ILE A 210 120.53 69.37 19.24
N LYS A 211 120.90 69.03 18.00
CA LYS A 211 120.04 69.29 16.82
C LYS A 211 119.17 68.13 16.36
N GLU A 212 119.60 66.88 16.50
CA GLU A 212 118.84 65.73 15.98
C GLU A 212 117.63 65.35 16.86
N VAL A 213 117.73 65.54 18.18
CA VAL A 213 116.66 65.14 19.13
C VAL A 213 115.50 66.14 19.16
N ARG A 214 115.73 67.40 18.80
CA ARG A 214 114.73 68.48 18.95
C ARG A 214 113.67 68.47 17.85
N GLU A 215 114.03 68.15 16.61
CA GLU A 215 113.07 68.14 15.49
C GLU A 215 112.34 66.79 15.36
N VAL A 216 113.01 65.66 15.63
CA VAL A 216 112.40 64.32 15.54
C VAL A 216 111.40 64.07 16.69
N SER A 217 111.67 64.56 17.91
CA SER A 217 110.81 64.32 19.07
C SER A 217 109.58 65.23 19.17
N GLU A 218 109.57 66.38 18.50
CA GLU A 218 108.37 67.22 18.37
C GLU A 218 107.45 66.71 17.25
N ALA A 219 108.02 66.28 16.12
CA ALA A 219 107.25 65.68 15.03
C ALA A 219 106.61 64.33 15.45
N ASP A 220 107.34 63.46 16.15
CA ASP A 220 106.79 62.18 16.60
C ASP A 220 105.75 62.33 17.71
N ARG A 221 105.92 63.28 18.66
CA ARG A 221 104.87 63.59 19.65
C ARG A 221 103.65 64.23 19.02
N ALA A 222 103.84 65.15 18.06
CA ALA A 222 102.72 65.75 17.34
C ALA A 222 101.95 64.68 16.56
N LYS A 223 102.63 63.80 15.84
CA LYS A 223 102.03 62.66 15.12
C LYS A 223 101.32 61.71 16.08
N GLN A 224 101.93 61.34 17.21
CA GLN A 224 101.33 60.44 18.19
C GLN A 224 100.11 61.09 18.87
N THR A 225 100.15 62.40 19.15
CA THR A 225 99.00 63.15 19.67
C THR A 225 97.88 63.22 18.64
N GLN A 226 98.22 63.37 17.35
CA GLN A 226 97.24 63.42 16.27
C GLN A 226 96.61 62.05 16.00
N VAL A 227 97.39 60.96 16.10
CA VAL A 227 96.90 59.58 16.01
C VAL A 227 96.02 59.25 17.21
N LEU A 228 96.42 59.57 18.45
CA LEU A 228 95.59 59.36 19.62
C LEU A 228 94.31 60.19 19.59
N ALA A 229 94.38 61.44 19.11
CA ALA A 229 93.18 62.27 18.95
C ALA A 229 92.25 61.71 17.85
N ALA A 230 92.81 61.16 16.77
CA ALA A 230 92.04 60.50 15.72
C ALA A 230 91.44 59.16 16.21
N GLU A 231 92.18 58.37 16.99
CA GLU A 231 91.72 57.12 17.59
C GLU A 231 90.64 57.39 18.65
N ALA A 232 90.82 58.37 19.53
CA ALA A 232 89.82 58.76 20.51
C ALA A 232 88.52 59.22 19.83
N LYS A 233 88.63 60.00 18.74
CA LYS A 233 87.47 60.45 17.96
C LYS A 233 86.80 59.30 17.20
N ALA A 234 87.58 58.37 16.65
CA ALA A 234 87.05 57.18 15.99
C ALA A 234 86.36 56.23 16.98
N GLU A 235 86.90 56.06 18.19
CA GLU A 235 86.27 55.26 19.24
C GLU A 235 85.00 55.93 19.77
N GLU A 236 84.99 57.27 19.93
CA GLU A 236 83.79 58.04 20.28
C GLU A 236 82.69 57.88 19.21
N ASP A 237 83.03 58.08 17.94
CA ASP A 237 82.09 57.93 16.83
C ASP A 237 81.59 56.48 16.71
N LYS A 238 82.46 55.49 16.92
CA LYS A 238 82.11 54.06 16.93
C LYS A 238 81.17 53.73 18.09
N VAL A 239 81.45 54.18 19.31
CA VAL A 239 80.57 53.96 20.47
C VAL A 239 79.22 54.63 20.22
N LYS A 240 79.21 55.84 19.65
CA LYS A 240 77.98 56.56 19.30
C LYS A 240 77.16 55.84 18.24
N GLN A 241 77.79 55.30 17.20
CA GLN A 241 77.13 54.51 16.16
C GLN A 241 76.62 53.17 16.68
N VAL A 242 77.41 52.44 17.48
CA VAL A 242 76.99 51.16 18.08
C VAL A 242 75.83 51.39 19.05
N LYS A 243 75.89 52.41 19.90
CA LYS A 243 74.79 52.73 20.83
C LYS A 243 73.54 53.22 20.11
N ALA A 244 73.69 53.97 19.02
CA ALA A 244 72.56 54.33 18.16
C ALA A 244 71.92 53.09 17.51
N ALA A 245 72.73 52.18 16.97
CA ALA A 245 72.25 50.92 16.37
C ALA A 245 71.60 49.99 17.40
N GLU A 246 72.17 49.84 18.60
CA GLU A 246 71.57 49.08 19.71
C GLU A 246 70.23 49.69 20.16
N ALA A 247 70.13 51.02 20.21
CA ALA A 247 68.89 51.71 20.53
C ALA A 247 67.82 51.54 19.44
N GLU A 248 68.22 51.58 18.16
CA GLU A 248 67.33 51.30 17.03
C GLU A 248 66.85 49.85 17.01
N GLU A 249 67.73 48.87 17.28
CA GLU A 249 67.38 47.46 17.37
C GLU A 249 66.38 47.20 18.52
N LEU A 250 66.64 47.77 19.69
CA LEU A 250 65.73 47.68 20.84
C LEU A 250 64.37 48.34 20.52
N SER A 251 64.39 49.52 19.89
CA SER A 251 63.15 50.19 19.47
C SER A 251 62.36 49.35 18.47
N ALA A 252 63.02 48.75 17.48
CA ALA A 252 62.39 47.87 16.51
C ALA A 252 61.81 46.59 17.16
N LYS A 253 62.52 45.99 18.13
CA LYS A 253 62.01 44.84 18.90
C LYS A 253 60.78 45.22 19.72
N HIS A 254 60.82 46.33 20.46
CA HIS A 254 59.67 46.80 21.23
C HIS A 254 58.48 47.14 20.33
N LYS A 255 58.72 47.76 19.17
CA LYS A 255 57.68 48.07 18.19
C LYS A 255 57.06 46.81 17.57
N SER A 256 57.87 45.77 17.31
CA SER A 256 57.38 44.46 16.87
C SER A 256 56.48 43.82 17.94
N VAL A 257 56.91 43.84 19.20
CA VAL A 257 56.13 43.32 20.34
C VAL A 257 54.84 44.12 20.55
N GLU A 258 54.88 45.45 20.41
CA GLU A 258 53.70 46.31 20.49
C GLU A 258 52.69 45.95 19.40
N ILE A 259 53.13 45.81 18.15
CA ILE A 259 52.25 45.45 17.01
C ILE A 259 51.63 44.07 17.22
N THR A 260 52.41 43.06 17.64
CA THR A 260 51.86 41.72 17.88
C THR A 260 50.90 41.71 19.06
N THR A 261 51.17 42.48 20.11
CA THR A 261 50.28 42.59 21.27
C THR A 261 48.96 43.27 20.90
N ILE A 262 49.02 44.34 20.10
CA ILE A 262 47.82 45.03 19.59
C ILE A 262 47.03 44.10 18.67
N ALA A 263 47.68 43.42 17.72
CA ALA A 263 47.02 42.49 16.82
C ALA A 263 46.38 41.30 17.56
N GLN A 264 47.02 40.78 18.61
CA GLN A 264 46.48 39.73 19.46
C GLN A 264 45.26 40.23 20.25
N ALA A 265 45.33 41.44 20.81
CA ALA A 265 44.22 42.07 21.52
C ALA A 265 43.03 42.34 20.60
N GLU A 266 43.27 42.80 19.36
CA GLU A 266 42.23 43.00 18.34
C GLU A 266 41.58 41.67 17.91
N LEU A 267 42.37 40.60 17.74
CA LEU A 267 41.85 39.28 17.41
C LEU A 267 40.97 38.73 18.54
N GLU A 268 41.39 38.86 19.80
CA GLU A 268 40.61 38.45 20.95
C GLU A 268 39.34 39.29 21.13
N ALA A 269 39.40 40.60 20.88
CA ALA A 269 38.23 41.47 20.90
C ALA A 269 37.22 41.08 19.80
N ALA A 270 37.69 40.85 18.57
CA ALA A 270 36.86 40.42 17.46
C ALA A 270 36.22 39.03 17.72
N ALA A 271 36.97 38.09 18.31
CA ALA A 271 36.44 36.78 18.69
C ALA A 271 35.33 36.89 19.74
N LYS A 272 35.54 37.69 20.80
CA LYS A 272 34.53 37.93 21.83
C LYS A 272 33.28 38.64 21.27
N GLU A 273 33.46 39.57 20.33
CA GLU A 273 32.35 40.25 19.67
C GLU A 273 31.56 39.29 18.75
N ALA A 274 32.25 38.38 18.05
CA ALA A 274 31.63 37.34 17.24
C ALA A 274 30.81 36.36 18.11
N ASP A 275 31.37 35.91 19.25
CA ASP A 275 30.65 35.07 20.20
C ASP A 275 29.44 35.79 20.82
N ALA A 276 29.57 37.08 21.13
CA ALA A 276 28.45 37.88 21.62
C ALA A 276 27.34 38.01 20.55
N LYS A 277 27.70 38.25 19.29
CA LYS A 277 26.75 38.28 18.16
C LYS A 277 26.09 36.93 17.93
N LYS A 278 26.85 35.83 18.04
CA LYS A 278 26.30 34.47 17.93
C LYS A 278 25.29 34.17 19.04
N LYS A 279 25.62 34.51 20.29
CA LYS A 279 24.69 34.38 21.43
C LYS A 279 23.46 35.28 21.29
N LEU A 280 23.60 36.49 20.77
CA LEU A 280 22.47 37.37 20.44
C LEU A 280 21.60 36.80 19.32
N ALA A 281 22.20 36.21 18.29
CA ALA A 281 21.48 35.55 17.20
C ALA A 281 20.73 34.31 17.70
N GLU A 282 21.34 33.50 18.57
CA GLU A 282 20.69 32.36 19.24
C GLU A 282 19.55 32.83 20.17
N GLY A 283 19.76 33.91 20.92
CA GLY A 283 18.73 34.52 21.77
C GLY A 283 17.54 35.05 20.97
N THR A 284 17.79 35.80 19.89
CA THR A 284 16.74 36.31 18.99
C THR A 284 16.05 35.18 18.21
N GLN A 285 16.76 34.10 17.85
CA GLN A 285 16.17 32.90 17.28
C GLN A 285 15.25 32.21 18.30
N ALA A 286 15.66 32.09 19.56
CA ALA A 286 14.84 31.52 20.62
C ALA A 286 13.59 32.38 20.93
N GLU A 287 13.74 33.71 20.97
CA GLU A 287 12.62 34.64 21.16
C GLU A 287 11.62 34.60 19.99
N ARG A 288 12.11 34.52 18.74
CA ARG A 288 11.22 34.36 17.56
C ARG A 288 10.63 32.96 17.43
N ALA A 289 11.31 31.94 17.92
CA ALA A 289 10.81 30.57 17.93
C ALA A 289 9.72 30.37 19.00
N ALA A 290 9.73 31.13 20.10
CA ALA A 290 8.76 30.96 21.18
C ALA A 290 7.27 31.14 20.76
N PRO A 291 6.89 32.16 19.95
CA PRO A 291 5.54 32.26 19.39
C PRO A 291 5.22 31.10 18.44
N GLY A 292 6.14 30.77 17.53
CA GLY A 292 5.94 29.69 16.56
C GLY A 292 5.81 28.31 17.19
N LEU A 293 6.54 28.02 18.28
CA LEU A 293 6.45 26.77 19.03
C LEU A 293 5.15 26.70 19.85
N ALA A 294 4.68 27.84 20.37
CA ALA A 294 3.39 27.94 21.04
C ALA A 294 2.23 27.75 20.05
N ASP A 295 2.29 28.40 18.88
CA ASP A 295 1.31 28.24 17.81
C ASP A 295 1.30 26.82 17.24
N ALA A 296 2.47 26.19 17.07
CA ALA A 296 2.58 24.79 16.66
C ALA A 296 1.97 23.83 17.69
N LYS A 297 2.21 24.03 19.00
CA LYS A 297 1.58 23.24 20.06
C LYS A 297 0.07 23.45 20.14
N VAL A 298 -0.42 24.67 19.88
CA VAL A 298 -1.86 24.96 19.80
C VAL A 298 -2.47 24.29 18.57
N GLN A 299 -1.77 24.29 17.43
CA GLN A 299 -2.21 23.58 16.23
C GLN A 299 -2.23 22.06 16.43
N GLU A 300 -1.21 21.50 17.06
CA GLU A 300 -1.14 20.08 17.41
C GLU A 300 -2.27 19.70 18.37
N ALA A 301 -2.49 20.48 19.43
CA ALA A 301 -3.61 20.26 20.34
C ALA A 301 -4.98 20.38 19.64
N LYS A 302 -5.14 21.33 18.71
CA LYS A 302 -6.35 21.44 17.87
C LYS A 302 -6.51 20.25 16.93
N ALA A 303 -5.44 19.75 16.32
CA ALA A 303 -5.48 18.60 15.43
C ALA A 303 -5.87 17.33 16.21
N VAL A 304 -5.32 17.12 17.41
CA VAL A 304 -5.71 16.01 18.29
C VAL A 304 -7.15 16.14 18.77
N ALA A 305 -7.63 17.35 19.03
CA ALA A 305 -9.04 17.59 19.37
C ALA A 305 -9.97 17.25 18.18
N LEU A 306 -9.63 17.70 16.98
CA LEU A 306 -10.37 17.41 15.74
C LEU A 306 -10.33 15.92 15.38
N GLU A 307 -9.20 15.23 15.60
CA GLU A 307 -9.10 13.79 15.39
C GLU A 307 -10.02 13.04 16.35
N LYS A 308 -10.04 13.42 17.65
CA LYS A 308 -10.94 12.83 18.63
C LYS A 308 -12.41 13.14 18.33
N GLU A 309 -12.72 14.34 17.87
CA GLU A 309 -14.06 14.75 17.44
C GLU A 309 -14.49 13.96 16.19
N GLY A 310 -13.62 13.83 15.19
CA GLY A 310 -13.87 13.04 13.98
C GLY A 310 -14.02 11.54 14.25
N VAL A 311 -13.26 10.97 15.21
CA VAL A 311 -13.45 9.58 15.65
C VAL A 311 -14.78 9.43 16.40
N ALA A 312 -15.17 10.41 17.22
CA ALA A 312 -16.47 10.43 17.89
C ALA A 312 -17.63 10.55 16.88
N GLU A 313 -17.53 11.43 15.88
CA GLU A 313 -18.51 11.54 14.79
C GLU A 313 -18.56 10.28 13.94
N ALA A 314 -17.43 9.68 13.58
CA ALA A 314 -17.38 8.44 12.79
C ALA A 314 -18.02 7.26 13.54
N THR A 315 -17.81 7.19 14.86
CA THR A 315 -18.45 6.18 15.71
C THR A 315 -19.96 6.40 15.83
N VAL A 316 -20.42 7.66 15.92
CA VAL A 316 -21.85 8.01 15.90
C VAL A 316 -22.49 7.73 14.54
N ILE A 317 -21.83 8.07 13.44
CA ILE A 317 -22.31 7.81 12.07
C ILE A 317 -22.38 6.31 11.83
N ARG A 318 -21.36 5.54 12.22
CA ARG A 318 -21.39 4.08 12.14
C ARG A 318 -22.52 3.49 12.98
N ALA A 319 -22.68 3.94 14.22
CA ALA A 319 -23.79 3.49 15.08
C ALA A 319 -25.18 3.84 14.50
N LYS A 320 -25.32 5.00 13.84
CA LYS A 320 -26.55 5.37 13.11
C LYS A 320 -26.75 4.52 11.86
N GLY A 321 -25.68 4.27 11.10
CA GLY A 321 -25.71 3.43 9.90
C GLY A 321 -26.04 1.97 10.22
N ASP A 322 -25.49 1.42 11.31
CA ASP A 322 -25.80 0.07 11.79
C ASP A 322 -27.26 -0.01 12.27
N ALA A 323 -27.75 1.02 12.98
CA ALA A 323 -29.15 1.09 13.41
C ALA A 323 -30.14 1.27 12.23
N GLU A 324 -29.77 2.04 11.20
CA GLU A 324 -30.56 2.18 9.97
C GLU A 324 -30.52 0.90 9.12
N ALA A 325 -29.38 0.21 9.06
CA ALA A 325 -29.25 -1.07 8.36
C ALA A 325 -30.08 -2.17 9.03
N ASP A 326 -30.08 -2.23 10.37
CA ASP A 326 -30.92 -3.16 11.13
C ASP A 326 -32.42 -2.82 10.99
N ALA A 327 -32.79 -1.54 10.96
CA ALA A 327 -34.15 -1.11 10.70
C ALA A 327 -34.60 -1.48 9.27
N LEU A 328 -33.75 -1.25 8.27
CA LEU A 328 -34.03 -1.59 6.86
C LEU A 328 -34.08 -3.10 6.60
N LEU A 329 -33.24 -3.89 7.29
CA LEU A 329 -33.32 -5.36 7.26
C LEU A 329 -34.62 -5.85 7.91
N GLY A 330 -35.07 -5.20 8.98
CA GLY A 330 -36.35 -5.49 9.61
C GLY A 330 -37.54 -5.18 8.71
N THR A 331 -37.57 -4.00 8.09
CA THR A 331 -38.65 -3.60 7.17
C THR A 331 -38.62 -4.41 5.88
N GLY A 332 -37.43 -4.68 5.32
CA GLY A 332 -37.29 -5.46 4.09
C GLY A 332 -37.69 -6.93 4.25
N LYS A 333 -37.42 -7.55 5.41
CA LYS A 333 -37.92 -8.91 5.71
C LYS A 333 -39.44 -8.93 5.85
N ALA A 334 -40.01 -7.94 6.55
CA ALA A 334 -41.46 -7.83 6.68
C ALA A 334 -42.16 -7.60 5.32
N GLU A 335 -41.56 -6.79 4.44
CA GLU A 335 -42.11 -6.50 3.11
C GLU A 335 -41.96 -7.69 2.16
N ALA A 336 -40.85 -8.44 2.24
CA ALA A 336 -40.66 -9.69 1.52
C ALA A 336 -41.66 -10.77 1.96
N ASP A 337 -41.93 -10.90 3.26
CA ASP A 337 -42.90 -11.84 3.79
C ASP A 337 -44.34 -11.48 3.38
N VAL A 338 -44.68 -10.18 3.35
CA VAL A 338 -45.99 -9.70 2.86
C VAL A 338 -46.14 -9.96 1.37
N THR A 339 -45.11 -9.69 0.58
CA THR A 339 -45.14 -9.90 -0.88
C THR A 339 -45.20 -11.39 -1.22
N ALA A 340 -44.49 -12.25 -0.49
CA ALA A 340 -44.57 -13.69 -0.64
C ALA A 340 -45.97 -14.22 -0.29
N ALA A 341 -46.56 -13.75 0.81
CA ALA A 341 -47.92 -14.12 1.20
C ALA A 341 -48.98 -13.63 0.20
N GLN A 342 -48.81 -12.43 -0.38
CA GLN A 342 -49.67 -11.92 -1.44
C GLN A 342 -49.52 -12.73 -2.73
N GLY A 343 -48.30 -13.03 -3.16
CA GLY A 343 -48.04 -13.86 -4.34
C GLY A 343 -48.63 -15.26 -4.23
N ASP A 344 -48.54 -15.89 -3.06
CA ASP A 344 -49.14 -17.20 -2.80
C ASP A 344 -50.69 -17.14 -2.80
N ALA A 345 -51.27 -16.06 -2.29
CA ALA A 345 -52.72 -15.85 -2.31
C ALA A 345 -53.24 -15.60 -3.74
N GLU A 346 -52.53 -14.79 -4.52
CA GLU A 346 -52.86 -14.50 -5.92
C GLU A 346 -52.70 -15.74 -6.80
N ALA A 347 -51.64 -16.53 -6.61
CA ALA A 347 -51.45 -17.77 -7.36
C ALA A 347 -52.54 -18.81 -7.08
N LYS A 348 -52.99 -18.91 -5.82
CA LYS A 348 -54.13 -19.77 -5.46
C LYS A 348 -55.44 -19.26 -6.07
N ALA A 349 -55.70 -17.96 -5.97
CA ALA A 349 -56.90 -17.35 -6.56
C ALA A 349 -56.93 -17.50 -8.09
N ALA A 350 -55.81 -17.27 -8.77
CA ALA A 350 -55.69 -17.44 -10.22
C ALA A 350 -55.90 -18.90 -10.64
N ARG A 351 -55.38 -19.85 -9.86
CA ARG A 351 -55.59 -21.29 -10.11
C ARG A 351 -57.06 -21.69 -9.93
N GLU A 352 -57.71 -21.21 -8.88
CA GLU A 352 -59.13 -21.47 -8.63
C GLU A 352 -60.03 -20.83 -9.68
N LEU A 353 -59.75 -19.58 -10.08
CA LEU A 353 -60.43 -18.90 -11.18
C LEU A 353 -60.22 -19.60 -12.52
N GLY A 354 -59.01 -20.09 -12.80
CA GLY A 354 -58.71 -20.87 -14.01
C GLY A 354 -59.47 -22.20 -14.07
N LEU A 355 -59.57 -22.91 -12.94
CA LEU A 355 -60.36 -24.14 -12.83
C LEU A 355 -61.86 -23.85 -12.98
N ALA A 356 -62.37 -22.80 -12.33
CA ALA A 356 -63.76 -22.37 -12.47
C ALA A 356 -64.08 -21.98 -13.93
N GLY A 357 -63.17 -21.24 -14.59
CA GLY A 357 -63.32 -20.87 -16.01
C GLY A 357 -63.34 -22.09 -16.93
N ALA A 358 -62.46 -23.07 -16.70
CA ALA A 358 -62.44 -24.32 -17.46
C ALA A 358 -63.73 -25.13 -17.25
N GLU A 359 -64.27 -25.15 -16.04
CA GLU A 359 -65.54 -25.83 -15.75
C GLU A 359 -66.74 -25.13 -16.41
N VAL A 360 -66.83 -23.80 -16.34
CA VAL A 360 -67.89 -23.04 -17.04
C VAL A 360 -67.82 -23.29 -18.54
N THR A 361 -66.62 -23.24 -19.13
CA THR A 361 -66.43 -23.48 -20.57
C THR A 361 -66.85 -24.89 -20.95
N ARG A 362 -66.50 -25.89 -20.13
CA ARG A 362 -66.91 -27.29 -20.34
C ARG A 362 -68.44 -27.44 -20.31
N GLU A 363 -69.10 -26.85 -19.31
CA GLU A 363 -70.57 -26.92 -19.20
C GLU A 363 -71.26 -26.16 -20.33
N GLN A 364 -70.71 -25.02 -20.79
CA GLN A 364 -71.23 -24.29 -21.95
C GLN A 364 -71.15 -25.13 -23.22
N PHE A 365 -70.00 -25.72 -23.53
CA PHE A 365 -69.87 -26.57 -24.73
C PHE A 365 -70.74 -27.82 -24.66
N LYS A 366 -70.94 -28.37 -23.47
CA LYS A 366 -71.86 -29.49 -23.27
C LYS A 366 -73.31 -29.07 -23.53
N ALA A 367 -73.74 -27.95 -22.97
CA ALA A 367 -75.09 -27.41 -23.20
C ALA A 367 -75.32 -27.03 -24.68
N GLU A 368 -74.31 -26.51 -25.37
CA GLU A 368 -74.37 -26.20 -26.80
C GLU A 368 -74.44 -27.48 -27.64
N ALA A 369 -73.65 -28.50 -27.31
CA ALA A 369 -73.71 -29.80 -27.97
C ALA A 369 -75.07 -30.47 -27.80
N ASP A 370 -75.61 -30.49 -26.57
CA ASP A 370 -76.94 -31.03 -26.28
C ASP A 370 -78.03 -30.24 -27.04
N GLY A 371 -77.95 -28.91 -27.04
CA GLY A 371 -78.88 -28.05 -27.78
C GLY A 371 -78.81 -28.23 -29.31
N LEU A 372 -77.64 -28.52 -29.86
CA LEU A 372 -77.47 -28.85 -31.28
C LEU A 372 -78.09 -30.21 -31.59
N VAL A 373 -77.90 -31.23 -30.74
CA VAL A 373 -78.52 -32.55 -30.91
C VAL A 373 -80.04 -32.42 -30.94
N ASP A 374 -80.63 -31.72 -29.96
CA ASP A 374 -82.08 -31.48 -29.90
C ASP A 374 -82.58 -30.74 -31.16
N LYS A 375 -81.79 -29.78 -31.66
CA LYS A 375 -82.11 -29.02 -32.88
C LYS A 375 -82.06 -29.90 -34.14
N PHE A 376 -81.06 -30.77 -34.26
CA PHE A 376 -80.96 -31.71 -35.38
C PHE A 376 -82.07 -32.76 -35.35
N GLU A 377 -82.45 -33.25 -34.16
CA GLU A 377 -83.61 -34.13 -33.99
C GLU A 377 -84.92 -33.43 -34.40
N ALA A 378 -85.12 -32.17 -33.97
CA ALA A 378 -86.27 -31.37 -34.39
C ALA A 378 -86.31 -31.19 -35.92
N MET A 379 -85.17 -30.87 -36.55
CA MET A 379 -85.06 -30.74 -38.01
C MET A 379 -85.36 -32.04 -38.78
N ASN A 380 -85.02 -33.20 -38.22
CA ASN A 380 -85.34 -34.50 -38.82
C ASN A 380 -86.85 -34.81 -38.81
N THR A 381 -87.59 -34.26 -37.86
CA THR A 381 -89.05 -34.46 -37.75
C THR A 381 -89.88 -33.45 -38.56
N MET A 382 -89.26 -32.42 -39.13
CA MET A 382 -89.92 -31.41 -39.96
C MET A 382 -90.12 -31.86 -41.41
N SER A 383 -91.15 -31.31 -42.07
CA SER A 383 -91.34 -31.49 -43.52
C SER A 383 -90.30 -30.74 -44.34
N GLU A 384 -90.07 -31.15 -45.59
CA GLU A 384 -89.04 -30.58 -46.47
C GLU A 384 -89.16 -29.06 -46.65
N ASP A 385 -90.36 -28.55 -46.95
CA ASP A 385 -90.63 -27.09 -47.06
C ASP A 385 -90.32 -26.31 -45.77
N ALA A 386 -90.57 -26.90 -44.60
CA ALA A 386 -90.35 -26.25 -43.31
C ALA A 386 -88.86 -26.19 -42.97
N ARG A 387 -88.10 -27.23 -43.34
CA ARG A 387 -86.64 -27.27 -43.22
C ARG A 387 -85.97 -26.27 -44.16
N GLU A 388 -86.41 -26.16 -45.42
CA GLU A 388 -85.87 -25.16 -46.36
C GLU A 388 -86.08 -23.73 -45.85
N HIS A 389 -87.26 -23.41 -45.31
CA HIS A 389 -87.51 -22.08 -44.74
C HIS A 389 -86.64 -21.80 -43.50
N GLU A 390 -86.43 -22.79 -42.64
CA GLU A 390 -85.62 -22.66 -41.43
C GLU A 390 -84.12 -22.57 -41.75
N GLU A 391 -83.63 -23.32 -42.73
CA GLU A 391 -82.27 -23.18 -43.29
C GLU A 391 -82.06 -21.79 -43.92
N PHE A 392 -83.05 -21.30 -44.67
CA PHE A 392 -83.00 -19.95 -45.24
C PHE A 392 -82.96 -18.88 -44.16
N ARG A 393 -83.81 -18.99 -43.12
CA ARG A 393 -83.78 -18.08 -41.96
C ARG A 393 -82.40 -18.11 -41.28
N MET A 394 -81.83 -19.29 -41.04
CA MET A 394 -80.50 -19.41 -40.44
C MET A 394 -79.41 -18.78 -41.31
N SER A 395 -79.49 -18.94 -42.63
CA SER A 395 -78.54 -18.30 -43.55
C SER A 395 -78.58 -16.77 -43.43
N LEU A 396 -79.77 -16.19 -43.29
CA LEU A 396 -79.95 -14.75 -43.08
C LEU A 396 -79.43 -14.30 -41.70
N GLU A 397 -79.65 -15.10 -40.67
CA GLU A 397 -79.16 -14.80 -39.33
C GLU A 397 -77.63 -14.86 -39.26
N THR A 398 -77.01 -15.86 -39.89
CA THR A 398 -75.55 -15.96 -40.03
C THR A 398 -75.00 -14.78 -40.80
N ALA A 399 -75.60 -14.42 -41.95
CA ALA A 399 -75.21 -13.24 -42.72
C ALA A 399 -75.33 -11.94 -41.91
N LEU A 400 -76.37 -11.80 -41.08
CA LEU A 400 -76.54 -10.65 -40.19
C LEU A 400 -75.42 -10.61 -39.12
N LYS A 401 -75.09 -11.75 -38.51
CA LYS A 401 -73.99 -11.85 -37.53
C LYS A 401 -72.64 -11.50 -38.15
N GLU A 402 -72.34 -12.03 -39.34
CA GLU A 402 -71.14 -11.69 -40.10
C GLU A 402 -71.08 -10.20 -40.43
N ALA A 403 -72.20 -9.60 -40.85
CA ALA A 403 -72.27 -8.19 -41.15
C ALA A 403 -72.00 -7.31 -39.91
N LEU A 404 -72.60 -7.65 -38.77
CA LEU A 404 -72.37 -6.94 -37.50
C LEU A 404 -70.91 -7.08 -37.03
N ALA A 405 -70.35 -8.29 -37.06
CA ALA A 405 -68.96 -8.53 -36.69
C ALA A 405 -67.98 -7.77 -37.60
N ALA A 406 -68.26 -7.68 -38.90
CA ALA A 406 -67.47 -6.89 -39.84
C ALA A 406 -67.56 -5.39 -39.55
N ILE A 407 -68.74 -4.88 -39.14
CA ILE A 407 -68.92 -3.48 -38.74
C ILE A 407 -68.13 -3.17 -37.47
N ASP A 408 -68.18 -4.04 -36.47
CA ASP A 408 -67.45 -3.87 -35.21
C ASP A 408 -65.93 -3.93 -35.43
N ALA A 409 -65.43 -4.90 -36.20
CA ALA A 409 -64.04 -4.94 -36.61
C ALA A 409 -63.63 -3.66 -37.36
N GLY A 410 -64.49 -3.17 -38.25
CA GLY A 410 -64.28 -1.90 -38.95
C GLY A 410 -64.21 -0.69 -38.01
N LYS A 411 -65.02 -0.67 -36.94
CA LYS A 411 -65.01 0.38 -35.91
C LYS A 411 -63.70 0.37 -35.11
N ASP A 412 -63.20 -0.80 -34.76
CA ASP A 412 -61.93 -0.93 -34.02
C ASP A 412 -60.74 -0.57 -34.90
N ILE A 413 -60.69 -1.05 -36.14
CA ILE A 413 -59.68 -0.66 -37.13
C ILE A 413 -59.70 0.86 -37.36
N ALA A 414 -60.89 1.47 -37.47
CA ALA A 414 -61.00 2.91 -37.64
C ALA A 414 -60.50 3.69 -36.42
N ARG A 415 -60.66 3.15 -35.20
CA ARG A 415 -60.17 3.75 -33.96
C ARG A 415 -58.64 3.69 -33.88
N GLU A 416 -58.07 2.51 -34.08
CA GLU A 416 -56.61 2.29 -34.10
C GLU A 416 -55.94 3.12 -35.21
N ASN A 417 -56.51 3.15 -36.41
CA ASN A 417 -55.98 3.98 -37.50
C ASN A 417 -56.06 5.48 -37.17
N ALA A 418 -57.14 5.94 -36.51
CA ALA A 418 -57.23 7.33 -36.08
C ALA A 418 -56.18 7.67 -35.02
N GLU A 419 -55.88 6.75 -34.11
CA GLU A 419 -54.86 6.90 -33.08
C GLU A 419 -53.45 6.93 -33.68
N VAL A 420 -53.14 6.01 -34.60
CA VAL A 420 -51.87 6.01 -35.34
C VAL A 420 -51.68 7.30 -36.14
N LEU A 421 -52.73 7.77 -36.84
CA LEU A 421 -52.69 9.05 -37.56
C LEU A 421 -52.51 10.23 -36.59
N ALA A 422 -53.17 10.23 -35.44
CA ALA A 422 -53.02 11.28 -34.43
C ALA A 422 -51.57 11.35 -33.92
N VAL A 423 -50.97 10.21 -33.58
CA VAL A 423 -49.57 10.13 -33.13
C VAL A 423 -48.60 10.53 -34.24
N ALA A 424 -48.86 10.12 -35.48
CA ALA A 424 -48.04 10.47 -36.64
C ALA A 424 -48.07 11.99 -36.91
N LEU A 425 -49.25 12.61 -36.86
CA LEU A 425 -49.41 14.07 -37.02
C LEU A 425 -48.81 14.85 -35.85
N GLN A 426 -48.91 14.33 -34.63
CA GLN A 426 -48.30 14.94 -33.45
C GLN A 426 -46.76 15.00 -33.55
N LYS A 427 -46.14 13.98 -34.17
CA LYS A 427 -44.68 13.90 -34.33
C LYS A 427 -44.16 14.52 -35.62
N ALA A 428 -45.00 14.66 -36.65
CA ALA A 428 -44.60 15.22 -37.94
C ALA A 428 -44.36 16.73 -37.83
N LYS A 429 -43.19 17.19 -38.27
CA LYS A 429 -42.86 18.62 -38.36
C LYS A 429 -43.34 19.15 -39.71
N ILE A 430 -44.55 19.70 -39.74
CA ILE A 430 -45.19 20.18 -40.97
C ILE A 430 -44.79 21.64 -41.19
N ASP A 431 -44.03 21.92 -42.25
CA ASP A 431 -43.66 23.27 -42.68
C ASP A 431 -44.59 23.70 -43.83
N ILE A 432 -45.47 24.68 -43.56
CA ILE A 432 -46.51 25.11 -44.50
C ILE A 432 -46.05 26.38 -45.22
N VAL A 433 -45.78 26.29 -46.53
CA VAL A 433 -45.35 27.44 -47.35
C VAL A 433 -46.45 27.79 -48.38
N GLY A 434 -47.35 28.72 -48.01
CA GLY A 434 -48.15 29.57 -48.92
C GLY A 434 -49.42 29.01 -49.57
N GLY A 435 -50.56 29.71 -49.37
CA GLY A 435 -51.83 29.60 -50.14
C GLY A 435 -52.89 28.66 -49.55
N GLU A 436 -53.79 29.20 -48.72
CA GLU A 436 -54.66 28.47 -47.77
C GLU A 436 -55.61 27.41 -48.36
N ASP A 437 -56.05 27.52 -49.63
CA ASP A 437 -57.09 26.61 -50.15
C ASP A 437 -56.58 25.33 -50.83
N HIS A 438 -55.36 25.31 -51.37
CA HIS A 438 -54.86 24.14 -52.12
C HIS A 438 -54.16 23.11 -51.24
N PHE A 439 -53.52 23.54 -50.16
CA PHE A 439 -52.81 22.65 -49.23
C PHE A 439 -53.79 21.77 -48.45
N PHE A 440 -54.84 22.37 -47.87
CA PHE A 440 -55.85 21.63 -47.11
C PHE A 440 -56.56 20.59 -47.99
N ASN A 441 -56.92 20.98 -49.22
CA ASN A 441 -57.61 20.08 -50.15
C ASN A 441 -56.72 18.91 -50.64
N ASN A 442 -55.42 19.14 -50.87
CA ASN A 442 -54.50 18.06 -51.27
C ASN A 442 -54.13 17.15 -50.08
N PHE A 443 -53.94 17.71 -48.89
CA PHE A 443 -53.65 16.97 -47.66
C PHE A 443 -54.84 16.11 -47.20
N ALA A 444 -56.06 16.67 -47.23
CA ALA A 444 -57.28 15.94 -46.94
C ALA A 444 -57.53 14.81 -47.96
N LYS A 445 -57.25 15.06 -49.25
CA LYS A 445 -57.32 14.02 -50.28
C LYS A 445 -56.31 12.89 -50.03
N SER A 446 -55.05 13.18 -49.71
CA SER A 446 -54.04 12.14 -49.47
C SER A 446 -54.34 11.27 -48.25
N LEU A 447 -54.93 11.85 -47.18
CA LEU A 447 -55.40 11.09 -46.01
C LEU A 447 -56.62 10.22 -46.32
N SER A 448 -57.49 10.65 -47.23
CA SER A 448 -58.73 9.93 -47.60
C SER A 448 -58.52 8.73 -48.54
N ILE A 449 -57.43 8.71 -49.31
CA ILE A 449 -57.15 7.68 -50.33
C ILE A 449 -56.95 6.28 -49.72
N GLY A 450 -56.60 6.18 -48.44
CA GLY A 450 -56.50 4.89 -47.73
C GLY A 450 -57.85 4.22 -47.43
N LYS A 451 -58.98 4.95 -47.43
CA LYS A 451 -60.30 4.39 -47.08
C LYS A 451 -61.15 3.96 -48.27
N ALA A 452 -60.92 4.49 -49.47
CA ALA A 452 -61.80 4.25 -50.62
C ALA A 452 -61.46 2.99 -51.43
N VAL A 453 -60.21 2.53 -51.37
CA VAL A 453 -59.73 1.43 -52.22
C VAL A 453 -60.06 0.05 -51.63
N ASP A 454 -60.09 -0.09 -50.30
CA ASP A 454 -60.24 -1.38 -49.63
C ASP A 454 -61.71 -1.84 -49.50
N GLY A 455 -62.64 -0.90 -49.30
CA GLY A 455 -64.06 -1.23 -49.09
C GLY A 455 -64.89 -1.50 -50.35
N LEU A 456 -64.39 -1.11 -51.52
CA LEU A 456 -65.12 -1.21 -52.80
C LEU A 456 -64.60 -2.30 -53.72
N ALA A 457 -63.33 -2.70 -53.60
CA ALA A 457 -62.72 -3.69 -54.50
C ALA A 457 -63.22 -5.13 -54.23
N ASP A 458 -63.47 -5.49 -52.97
CA ASP A 458 -63.79 -6.89 -52.61
C ASP A 458 -65.28 -7.25 -52.55
N LYS A 459 -66.20 -6.27 -52.66
CA LYS A 459 -67.66 -6.51 -52.56
C LYS A 459 -68.46 -6.21 -53.83
N SER A 460 -67.80 -5.84 -54.93
CA SER A 460 -68.48 -5.42 -56.16
C SER A 460 -69.15 -6.59 -56.93
N ASP A 461 -68.62 -7.81 -56.85
CA ASP A 461 -69.12 -8.93 -57.68
C ASP A 461 -70.38 -9.60 -57.10
N THR A 462 -70.49 -9.70 -55.78
CA THR A 462 -71.66 -10.30 -55.09
C THR A 462 -72.85 -9.33 -55.04
N ILE A 463 -72.60 -8.03 -54.89
CA ILE A 463 -73.65 -7.02 -54.90
C ILE A 463 -74.11 -6.73 -56.34
N SER A 464 -73.22 -6.68 -57.33
CA SER A 464 -73.61 -6.54 -58.74
C SER A 464 -74.42 -7.73 -59.25
N SER A 465 -74.12 -8.96 -58.80
CA SER A 465 -74.90 -10.14 -59.19
C SER A 465 -76.30 -10.17 -58.56
N LEU A 466 -76.47 -9.69 -57.33
CA LEU A 466 -77.78 -9.50 -56.70
C LEU A 466 -78.59 -8.37 -57.35
N VAL A 467 -77.94 -7.24 -57.68
CA VAL A 467 -78.58 -6.11 -58.35
C VAL A 467 -78.95 -6.45 -59.79
N ASN A 468 -78.08 -7.15 -60.55
CA ASN A 468 -78.41 -7.62 -61.90
C ASN A 468 -79.52 -8.68 -61.89
N ARG A 469 -79.56 -9.58 -60.90
CA ARG A 469 -80.64 -10.56 -60.73
C ARG A 469 -81.98 -9.92 -60.31
N LEU A 470 -81.93 -8.73 -59.70
CA LEU A 470 -83.12 -7.93 -59.36
C LEU A 470 -83.57 -7.03 -60.52
N ILE A 471 -82.65 -6.55 -61.36
CA ILE A 471 -82.93 -5.66 -62.50
C ILE A 471 -83.32 -6.46 -63.76
N GLU A 472 -82.72 -7.62 -64.02
CA GLU A 472 -83.12 -8.52 -65.11
C GLU A 472 -84.23 -9.47 -64.66
N GLY A 473 -85.44 -8.93 -64.53
CA GLY A 473 -86.66 -9.72 -64.45
C GLY A 473 -86.93 -10.46 -65.76
N LYS A 474 -86.30 -11.62 -65.99
CA LYS A 474 -86.72 -12.55 -67.06
C LYS A 474 -86.39 -14.01 -66.72
N LYS A 475 -87.44 -14.84 -66.63
CA LYS A 475 -87.34 -16.31 -66.55
C LYS A 475 -86.57 -16.88 -67.75
N PRO A 476 -85.67 -17.86 -67.55
CA PRO A 476 -85.38 -18.84 -68.59
C PRO A 476 -86.38 -20.00 -68.48
N THR A 477 -86.95 -20.32 -69.63
CA THR A 477 -87.81 -21.47 -69.92
C THR A 477 -87.02 -22.77 -69.90
N VAL A 478 -87.69 -23.82 -69.41
CA VAL A 478 -87.33 -25.23 -69.48
C VAL A 478 -86.94 -25.62 -70.91
N VAL A 479 -85.82 -26.35 -71.05
CA VAL A 479 -85.57 -27.24 -72.19
C VAL A 479 -85.17 -28.59 -71.60
N GLU A 480 -86.10 -29.54 -71.68
CA GLU A 480 -85.81 -30.97 -71.66
C GLU A 480 -84.87 -31.30 -72.82
N ASN A 481 -83.86 -32.12 -72.57
CA ASN A 481 -83.37 -33.07 -73.55
C ASN A 481 -82.74 -34.27 -72.86
N GLU A 482 -83.10 -35.43 -73.40
CA GLU A 482 -82.81 -36.79 -73.02
C GLU A 482 -81.32 -37.15 -73.07
N GLU A 483 -80.98 -38.13 -72.22
CA GLU A 483 -79.98 -39.21 -72.37
C GLU A 483 -78.63 -38.96 -73.09
N ALA A 484 -77.55 -39.09 -72.30
CA ALA A 484 -76.48 -40.10 -72.51
C ALA A 484 -75.64 -40.27 -71.24
#